data_AF-A0A968D305-F1
#
_entry.id   AF-A0A968D305-F1
#
_cell.length_a   1.000
_cell.length_b   1.000
_cell.length_c   1.000
_cell.angle_alpha   90.00
_cell.angle_beta   90.00
_cell.angle_gamma   90.00
#
_symmetry.space_group_name_H-M   'P 1'
#
loop_
_entity.id
_entity.type
_entity.pdbx_description
1 polymer ?
#
loop_
_entity_poly.entity_id
_entity_poly.type
_entity_poly.pdbx_seq_one_letter_code
_entity_poly.pdbx_strand_id
1 'polypeptide(L)'
;EISRYGIVKIDGTKIRHFEEKKRVDFGYINAGVYISGNTLFDAFDLSERFSFEEDFLKKYTSELNMHAHISDTYFIDIGVPHDYRRAQTEMKSYE
;
A
#
# COMPACT_ATOMS: atom_id res chain seq x y z
N GLU A 1 -1.06 -0.28 15.25
CA GLU A 1 -2.38 -0.92 15.15
C GLU A 1 -2.72 -1.07 13.67
N ILE A 2 -2.81 -2.29 13.16
CA ILE A 2 -2.93 -2.57 11.71
C ILE A 2 -4.34 -2.27 11.18
N SER A 3 -5.35 -2.22 12.06
CA SER A 3 -6.77 -1.98 11.76
C SER A 3 -7.06 -0.71 10.94
N ARG A 4 -6.09 0.21 10.83
CA ARG A 4 -6.20 1.46 10.07
C ARG A 4 -5.74 1.36 8.62
N TYR A 5 -5.08 0.28 8.23
CA TYR A 5 -4.51 0.10 6.90
C TYR A 5 -5.29 -0.95 6.09
N GLY A 6 -5.23 -0.83 4.76
CA GLY A 6 -5.69 -1.89 3.87
C GLY A 6 -4.76 -3.11 3.98
N ILE A 7 -5.33 -4.31 3.94
CA ILE A 7 -4.58 -5.56 4.03
C ILE A 7 -4.29 -6.08 2.63
N VAL A 8 -3.03 -6.45 2.40
CA VAL A 8 -2.61 -7.10 1.16
C VAL A 8 -2.53 -8.60 1.39
N LYS A 9 -3.29 -9.38 0.61
CA LYS A 9 -3.20 -10.84 0.59
C LYS A 9 -2.21 -11.27 -0.46
N ILE A 10 -1.23 -12.06 -0.05
CA ILE A 10 -0.16 -12.54 -0.91
C ILE A 10 -0.07 -14.07 -0.88
N ASP A 11 0.38 -14.64 -1.99
CA ASP A 11 0.71 -16.05 -2.17
C ASP A 11 2.16 -16.13 -2.68
N GLY A 12 3.08 -16.53 -1.81
CA GLY A 12 4.50 -16.26 -1.99
C GLY A 12 4.74 -14.75 -2.05
N THR A 13 5.18 -14.24 -3.20
CA THR A 13 5.29 -12.79 -3.45
C THR A 13 4.13 -12.24 -4.27
N LYS A 14 3.29 -13.08 -4.87
CA LYS A 14 2.23 -12.61 -5.77
C LYS A 14 1.09 -12.00 -4.97
N ILE A 15 0.70 -10.78 -5.33
CA ILE A 15 -0.47 -10.12 -4.73
C ILE A 15 -1.73 -10.76 -5.32
N ARG A 16 -2.66 -11.17 -4.45
CA ARG A 16 -3.91 -11.84 -4.84
C ARG A 16 -5.14 -10.98 -4.67
N HIS A 17 -5.17 -10.17 -3.62
CA HIS A 17 -6.30 -9.28 -3.33
C HIS A 17 -5.88 -8.20 -2.33
N PHE A 18 -6.60 -7.08 -2.34
CA PHE A 18 -6.53 -6.08 -1.28
C PHE A 18 -7.86 -6.06 -0.54
N GLU A 19 -7.81 -6.20 0.77
CA GLU A 19 -8.99 -6.08 1.62
C GLU A 19 -9.01 -4.69 2.27
N GLU A 20 -10.21 -4.11 2.33
CA GLU A 20 -10.44 -2.92 3.14
C GLU A 20 -10.15 -3.17 4.63
N LYS A 21 -10.01 -2.07 5.36
CA LYS A 21 -9.66 -2.01 6.78
C LYS A 21 -10.54 -2.97 7.61
N LYS A 22 -9.96 -4.09 8.02
CA LYS A 22 -10.55 -5.02 8.99
C LYS A 22 -9.71 -5.03 10.25
N ARG A 23 -10.37 -5.27 11.39
CA ARG A 23 -9.68 -5.51 12.65
C ARG A 23 -8.99 -6.86 12.55
N VAL A 24 -7.69 -6.82 12.28
CA VAL A 24 -6.83 -8.00 12.20
C VAL A 24 -5.63 -7.81 13.11
N ASP A 25 -5.20 -8.90 13.74
CA ASP A 25 -4.07 -8.88 14.68
C ASP A 25 -2.73 -8.85 13.93
N PHE A 26 -2.69 -9.43 12.73
CA PHE A 26 -1.50 -9.51 11.88
C PHE A 26 -1.88 -9.45 10.39
N GLY A 27 -0.98 -8.94 9.57
CA GLY A 27 -1.15 -8.87 8.13
C GLY A 27 -0.16 -7.91 7.47
N TYR A 28 0.01 -8.03 6.17
CA TYR A 28 0.78 -7.08 5.38
C TYR A 28 -0.07 -5.87 5.05
N ILE A 29 0.50 -4.69 5.23
CA ILE A 29 -0.12 -3.42 4.86
C ILE A 29 0.47 -2.92 3.55
N ASN A 30 -0.31 -2.13 2.83
CA ASN A 30 0.20 -1.38 1.69
C ASN A 30 0.98 -0.16 2.19
N ALA A 31 2.28 -0.08 1.87
CA ALA A 31 3.13 1.04 2.26
C ALA A 31 3.01 2.27 1.33
N GLY A 32 2.27 2.16 0.22
CA GLY A 32 2.14 3.23 -0.76
C GLY A 32 3.39 3.46 -1.61
N VAL A 33 4.32 2.51 -1.64
CA VAL A 33 5.56 2.55 -2.42
C VAL A 33 5.50 1.50 -3.51
N TYR A 34 5.72 1.92 -4.76
CA TYR A 34 5.56 1.08 -5.93
C TYR A 34 6.73 1.26 -6.89
N ILE A 35 7.05 0.19 -7.62
CA ILE A 35 7.96 0.21 -8.77
C ILE A 35 7.15 -0.34 -9.95
N SER A 36 7.13 0.40 -11.06
CA SER A 36 6.41 0.00 -12.26
C SER A 36 7.12 0.46 -13.53
N GLY A 37 6.76 -0.16 -14.66
CA GLY A 37 7.09 0.38 -15.98
C GLY A 37 6.34 1.69 -16.26
N ASN A 38 6.86 2.48 -17.20
CA ASN A 38 6.22 3.72 -17.64
C ASN A 38 4.96 3.50 -18.52
N THR A 39 4.76 2.28 -19.02
CA THR A 39 3.60 1.87 -19.82
C THR A 39 2.51 1.16 -19.00
N LEU A 40 2.57 1.28 -17.66
CA LEU A 40 1.68 0.55 -16.73
C LEU A 40 0.18 0.77 -17.04
N PHE A 41 -0.18 1.96 -17.51
CA PHE A 41 -1.57 2.37 -17.70
C PHE A 41 -2.08 2.15 -19.12
N ASP A 42 -1.20 1.93 -20.11
CA ASP A 42 -1.53 1.96 -21.53
C ASP A 42 -2.59 0.91 -21.94
N ALA A 43 -2.65 -0.19 -21.20
CA ALA A 43 -3.56 -1.30 -21.46
C ALA A 43 -4.92 -1.18 -20.74
N PHE A 44 -5.14 -0.12 -19.96
CA PHE A 44 -6.30 -0.01 -19.08
C PHE A 44 -7.16 1.21 -19.41
N ASP A 45 -8.48 1.01 -19.42
CA ASP A 45 -9.44 2.10 -19.55
C ASP A 45 -9.60 2.78 -18.19
N LEU A 46 -9.00 3.96 -18.07
CA LEU A 46 -8.95 4.78 -16.86
C LEU A 46 -9.51 6.17 -17.16
N SER A 47 -10.28 6.70 -16.21
CA SER A 47 -10.74 8.08 -16.24
C SER A 47 -9.56 9.06 -16.08
N GLU A 48 -9.76 10.31 -16.52
CA GLU A 48 -8.76 11.38 -16.34
C GLU A 48 -8.33 11.54 -14.87
N ARG A 49 -9.26 11.31 -13.94
CA ARG A 49 -9.00 11.24 -12.49
C ARG A 49 -9.44 9.88 -11.97
N PHE A 50 -8.54 9.17 -11.31
CA PHE A 50 -8.82 7.88 -10.68
C PHE A 50 -8.00 7.70 -9.40
N SER A 51 -8.49 6.84 -8.50
CA SER A 51 -7.77 6.34 -7.34
C SER A 51 -6.84 5.22 -7.78
N PHE A 52 -5.54 5.38 -7.55
CA PHE A 52 -4.58 4.34 -7.87
C PHE A 52 -4.89 3.02 -7.13
N GLU A 53 -5.34 3.10 -5.87
CA GLU A 53 -5.64 1.91 -5.08
C GLU A 53 -6.99 1.28 -5.44
N GLU A 54 -8.07 2.08 -5.45
CA GLU A 54 -9.44 1.56 -5.63
C GLU A 54 -9.76 1.27 -7.10
N ASP A 55 -9.48 2.22 -7.98
CA ASP A 55 -9.93 2.16 -9.38
C ASP A 55 -8.94 1.40 -10.28
N PHE A 56 -7.69 1.20 -9.82
CA PHE A 56 -6.66 0.52 -10.59
C PHE A 56 -6.16 -0.77 -9.92
N LEU A 57 -5.42 -0.69 -8.80
CA LEU A 57 -4.79 -1.87 -8.19
C LEU A 57 -5.84 -2.92 -7.77
N LYS A 58 -6.89 -2.51 -7.06
CA LYS A 58 -7.98 -3.41 -6.63
C LYS A 58 -8.80 -3.93 -7.80
N LYS A 59 -9.21 -3.03 -8.69
CA LYS A 59 -10.06 -3.37 -9.84
C LYS A 59 -9.39 -4.38 -10.77
N TYR A 60 -8.11 -4.17 -11.10
CA TYR A 60 -7.37 -4.99 -12.06
C TYR A 60 -6.42 -5.98 -11.40
N THR A 61 -6.66 -6.38 -10.14
CA THR A 61 -5.74 -7.25 -9.39
C THR A 61 -5.44 -8.58 -10.10
N SER A 62 -6.42 -9.15 -10.80
CA SER A 62 -6.25 -10.40 -11.55
C SER A 62 -5.50 -10.24 -12.87
N GLU A 63 -5.49 -9.03 -13.44
CA GLU A 63 -4.88 -8.72 -14.74
C GLU A 63 -3.45 -8.21 -14.59
N LEU A 64 -3.19 -7.45 -13.52
CA LEU A 64 -1.87 -6.93 -13.20
C LEU A 64 -0.95 -8.04 -12.67
N ASN A 65 0.28 -8.10 -13.19
CA ASN A 65 1.31 -8.96 -12.63
C ASN A 65 1.99 -8.29 -11.43
N MET A 66 1.31 -8.28 -10.29
CA MET A 66 1.77 -7.60 -9.07
C MET A 66 2.48 -8.54 -8.11
N HIS A 67 3.62 -8.08 -7.60
CA HIS A 67 4.38 -8.75 -6.56
C HIS A 67 4.67 -7.82 -5.39
N ALA A 68 4.55 -8.34 -4.17
CA ALA A 68 4.90 -7.64 -2.95
C ALA A 68 6.40 -7.79 -2.67
N HIS A 69 7.03 -6.69 -2.28
CA HIS A 69 8.30 -6.71 -1.57
C HIS A 69 7.99 -6.56 -0.07
N ILE A 70 8.25 -7.60 0.70
CA ILE A 70 8.00 -7.59 2.15
C ILE A 70 9.21 -6.94 2.82
N SER A 71 8.93 -5.91 3.62
CA SER A 71 9.91 -5.26 4.49
C SER A 71 9.40 -5.26 5.93
N ASP A 72 10.29 -5.55 6.87
CA ASP A 72 10.09 -5.44 8.32
C ASP A 72 10.75 -4.18 8.90
N THR A 73 11.16 -3.24 8.03
CA THR A 73 11.78 -1.98 8.43
C THR A 73 10.78 -1.00 9.05
N TYR A 74 11.32 0.06 9.64
CA TYR A 74 10.54 1.17 10.18
C TYR A 74 9.51 1.71 9.17
N PHE A 75 8.27 1.87 9.61
CA PHE A 75 7.16 2.44 8.85
C PHE A 75 6.39 3.43 9.73
N ILE A 76 6.00 4.57 9.15
CA ILE A 76 5.20 5.59 9.81
C ILE A 76 4.28 6.28 8.81
N ASP A 77 3.01 6.48 9.18
CA ASP A 77 2.03 7.19 8.36
C ASP A 77 1.71 8.55 8.98
N ILE A 78 2.33 9.61 8.45
CA ILE A 78 2.12 10.98 8.94
C ILE A 78 0.73 11.55 8.60
N GLY A 79 -0.09 10.86 7.80
CA GLY A 79 -1.51 11.19 7.64
C GLY A 79 -2.33 10.93 8.90
N VAL A 80 -1.83 10.10 9.82
CA VAL A 80 -2.46 9.85 11.12
C VAL A 80 -1.93 10.86 12.14
N PRO A 81 -2.79 11.68 12.80
CA PRO A 81 -2.33 12.73 13.71
C PRO A 81 -1.43 12.26 14.86
N HIS A 82 -1.62 11.04 15.34
CA HIS A 82 -0.78 10.44 16.38
C HIS A 82 0.62 10.10 15.85
N ASP A 83 0.70 9.45 14.69
CA ASP A 83 1.96 9.09 14.06
C ASP A 83 2.71 10.33 13.56
N TYR A 84 2.01 11.35 13.06
CA TYR A 84 2.61 12.65 12.78
C TYR A 84 3.35 13.24 13.99
N ARG A 85 2.73 13.21 15.19
CA ARG A 85 3.39 13.67 16.42
C ARG A 85 4.59 12.82 16.81
N ARG A 86 4.51 11.50 16.62
CA ARG A 86 5.63 10.59 16.86
C ARG A 86 6.80 10.85 15.92
N ALA A 87 6.53 11.12 14.64
CA ALA A 87 7.56 11.46 13.65
C ALA A 87 8.41 12.66 14.10
N GLN A 88 7.78 13.66 14.75
CA GLN A 88 8.48 14.84 15.29
C GLN A 88 9.53 14.52 16.37
N THR A 89 9.49 13.33 16.97
CA THR A 89 10.49 12.89 17.96
C THR A 89 11.41 11.82 17.40
N GLU A 90 10.86 10.85 16.66
CA GLU A 90 11.59 9.68 16.16
C GLU A 90 12.54 10.03 15.00
N MET A 91 12.27 11.10 14.23
CA MET A 91 13.04 11.46 13.04
C MET A 91 14.02 12.63 13.24
N LYS A 92 14.16 13.15 14.46
CA LYS A 92 15.09 14.25 14.78
C LYS A 92 16.58 13.87 14.68
N SER A 93 16.90 12.58 14.64
CA SER A 93 18.28 12.08 14.60
C SER A 93 18.89 11.97 13.19
N TYR A 94 18.19 12.45 12.16
CA TYR A 94 18.67 12.46 10.77
C TYR A 94 19.09 13.87 10.30
N GLU A 95 19.87 14.58 11.13
CA GLU A 95 20.59 15.81 10.74
C GLU A 95 22.01 15.49 10.22
#